data_AF-A0A7K3FUX4-F1
#
_entry.id   AF-A0A7K3FUX4-F1
#
_cell.length_a   1.000
_cell.length_b   1.000
_cell.length_c   1.000
_cell.angle_alpha   90.00
_cell.angle_beta   90.00
_cell.angle_gamma   90.00
#
_symmetry.space_group_name_H-M   'P 1'
#
loop_
_entity.id
_entity.type
_entity.pdbx_description
1 polymer ?
#
loop_
_entity_poly.entity_id
_entity_poly.type
_entity_poly.pdbx_seq_one_letter_code
_entity_poly.pdbx_strand_id
1 'polypeptide(L)'
;MATKAEPVGSDQAGKPGVQEVTTHIPGVGEVKAYFQVSTVDDVDGKTTEDVQTLRLTVPQEEEREVVETDDNGEALKNEDGSDKLTTETVWAYKSLEIDLGAANREKLLKALEPFVSKAREGKAQSYASQGSFSAPAAKSSSPHDLNAIRAWAKGAGHDVKDKGRIAGNIIEAYYKSTGKPNPDH
;
A
#
# COMPACT_ATOMS: atom_id res chain seq x y z
N MET A 1 -3.27 10.71 4.74
CA MET A 1 -3.89 11.73 5.59
C MET A 1 -2.89 12.82 5.92
N ALA A 2 -2.89 13.87 5.11
CA ALA A 2 -2.21 15.12 5.40
C ALA A 2 -2.75 15.73 6.69
N THR A 3 -1.82 16.11 7.58
CA THR A 3 -2.12 16.67 8.90
C THR A 3 -1.36 17.96 9.10
N LYS A 4 -2.01 18.94 9.72
CA LYS A 4 -1.40 20.19 10.19
C LYS A 4 -1.36 20.20 11.71
N ALA A 5 -0.30 20.76 12.28
CA ALA A 5 -0.16 20.95 13.72
C ALA A 5 0.00 22.45 14.03
N GLU A 6 -0.89 23.00 14.85
CA GLU A 6 -0.83 24.39 15.30
C GLU A 6 -0.60 24.45 16.82
N PRO A 7 0.36 25.25 17.32
CA PRO A 7 0.61 25.34 18.75
C PRO A 7 -0.59 25.94 19.48
N VAL A 8 -0.98 25.33 20.60
CA VAL A 8 -2.08 25.78 21.47
C VAL A 8 -1.62 25.91 22.92
N GLY A 9 -2.40 26.65 23.72
CA GLY A 9 -2.15 26.81 25.14
C GLY A 9 -2.41 25.54 25.95
N SER A 10 -1.82 25.47 27.15
CA SER A 10 -2.02 24.35 28.08
C SER A 10 -3.44 24.22 28.61
N ASP A 11 -4.25 25.28 28.52
CA ASP A 11 -5.68 25.28 28.81
C ASP A 11 -6.49 24.42 27.82
N GLN A 12 -5.92 24.08 26.67
CA GLN A 12 -6.50 23.19 25.67
C GLN A 12 -6.07 21.73 25.85
N ALA A 13 -5.26 21.42 26.87
CA ALA A 13 -4.80 20.06 27.14
C ALA A 13 -5.98 19.08 27.31
N GLY A 14 -5.87 17.92 26.65
CA GLY A 14 -6.88 16.86 26.69
C GLY A 14 -8.11 17.09 25.81
N LYS A 15 -8.19 18.21 25.07
CA LYS A 15 -9.25 18.41 24.06
C LYS A 15 -9.02 17.53 22.83
N PRO A 16 -10.10 17.14 22.11
CA PRO A 16 -9.98 16.34 20.89
C PRO A 16 -9.02 16.95 19.87
N GLY A 17 -8.11 16.13 19.35
CA GLY A 17 -7.10 16.54 18.38
C GLY A 17 -5.91 17.31 18.96
N VAL A 18 -5.92 17.66 20.26
CA VAL A 18 -4.75 18.27 20.91
C VAL A 18 -3.78 17.18 21.35
N GLN A 19 -2.53 17.24 20.86
CA GLN A 19 -1.44 16.37 21.27
C GLN A 19 -0.47 17.09 22.19
N GLU A 20 -0.12 16.44 23.30
CA GLU A 20 0.95 16.86 24.20
C GLU A 20 2.28 16.30 23.69
N VAL A 21 3.26 17.19 23.50
CA VAL A 21 4.64 16.85 23.16
C VAL A 21 5.52 17.29 24.33
N THR A 22 6.20 16.32 24.95
CA THR A 22 7.19 16.59 25.99
C THR A 22 8.58 16.58 25.37
N THR A 23 9.35 17.65 25.60
CA THR A 23 10.74 17.77 25.12
C THR A 23 11.64 18.25 26.24
N HIS A 24 12.90 17.80 26.22
CA HIS A 24 13.91 18.25 27.18
C HIS A 24 14.72 19.39 26.57
N ILE A 25 14.76 20.54 27.26
CA ILE A 25 15.54 21.70 26.86
C ILE A 25 16.73 21.83 27.83
N PRO A 26 17.99 21.73 27.35
CA PRO A 26 19.17 21.89 28.21
C PRO A 26 19.14 23.19 29.01
N GLY A 27 19.37 23.10 30.33
CA GLY A 27 19.33 24.25 31.25
C GLY A 27 17.94 24.71 31.68
N VAL A 28 16.87 24.18 31.08
CA VAL A 28 15.47 24.49 31.43
C VAL A 28 14.76 23.26 32.04
N GLY A 29 15.11 22.05 31.59
CA GLY A 29 14.46 20.81 32.02
C GLY A 29 13.40 20.34 31.02
N GLU A 30 12.46 19.52 31.49
CA GLU A 30 11.34 19.05 30.66
C GLU A 30 10.31 20.17 30.46
N VAL A 31 9.90 20.36 29.20
CA VAL A 31 8.87 21.32 28.80
C VAL A 31 7.78 20.59 28.03
N LYS A 32 6.53 20.93 28.34
CA LYS A 32 5.35 20.44 27.63
C LYS A 32 4.85 21.49 26.65
N ALA A 33 4.65 21.08 25.41
CA ALA A 33 3.98 21.87 24.38
C ALA A 33 2.74 21.13 23.90
N TYR A 34 1.71 21.88 23.51
CA TYR A 34 0.45 21.32 23.03
C TYR A 34 0.21 21.78 21.61
N PHE A 35 -0.23 20.86 20.75
CA PHE A 35 -0.50 21.13 19.34
C PHE A 35 -1.89 20.64 18.97
N GLN A 36 -2.72 21.50 18.39
CA GLN A 36 -3.92 21.08 17.70
C GLN A 36 -3.51 20.42 16.39
N VAL A 37 -3.68 19.10 16.32
CA VAL A 37 -3.52 18.32 15.11
C VAL A 37 -4.86 18.25 14.40
N SER A 38 -4.87 18.59 13.12
CA SER A 38 -6.06 18.56 12.30
C SER A 38 -5.78 17.96 10.92
N THR A 39 -6.76 17.26 10.37
CA THR A 39 -6.71 16.76 9.00
C THR A 39 -6.96 17.88 8.02
N VAL A 40 -6.23 17.86 6.91
CA VAL A 40 -6.25 18.91 5.91
C VAL A 40 -6.63 18.34 4.55
N ASP A 41 -7.43 19.10 3.80
CA ASP A 41 -7.70 18.84 2.40
C ASP A 41 -6.47 19.20 1.55
N ASP A 42 -5.96 18.26 0.76
CA ASP A 42 -4.75 18.41 -0.05
C ASP A 42 -4.89 19.46 -1.17
N VAL A 43 -6.11 19.78 -1.60
CA VAL A 43 -6.36 20.71 -2.72
C VAL A 43 -6.36 22.16 -2.24
N ASP A 44 -7.01 22.45 -1.12
CA ASP A 44 -7.16 23.83 -0.64
C ASP A 44 -6.47 24.15 0.69
N GLY A 45 -5.86 23.15 1.32
CA GLY A 45 -5.12 23.32 2.57
C GLY A 45 -6.00 23.62 3.78
N LYS A 46 -7.33 23.52 3.66
CA LYS A 46 -8.25 23.82 4.76
C LYS A 46 -8.36 22.63 5.71
N THR A 47 -8.33 22.95 7.00
CA THR A 47 -8.71 22.02 8.05
C THR A 47 -10.21 21.72 7.95
N THR A 48 -10.56 20.45 7.80
CA THR A 48 -11.96 19.99 7.86
C THR A 48 -12.05 18.71 8.68
N GLU A 49 -13.17 18.49 9.36
CA GLU A 49 -13.37 17.29 10.20
C GLU A 49 -13.65 16.03 9.37
N ASP A 50 -14.01 16.18 8.08
CA ASP A 50 -14.50 15.11 7.22
C ASP A 50 -13.55 14.77 6.06
N VAL A 51 -12.25 15.04 6.22
CA VAL A 51 -11.23 14.66 5.25
C VAL A 51 -11.22 13.14 5.09
N GLN A 52 -11.27 12.67 3.84
CA GLN A 52 -11.18 11.26 3.49
C GLN A 52 -10.06 11.04 2.48
N THR A 53 -9.25 10.00 2.71
CA THR A 53 -8.27 9.54 1.72
C THR A 53 -8.99 8.80 0.60
N LEU A 54 -8.90 9.34 -0.61
CA LEU A 54 -9.33 8.68 -1.84
C LEU A 54 -8.12 8.06 -2.54
N ARG A 55 -8.31 6.86 -3.07
CA ARG A 55 -7.32 6.17 -3.89
C ARG A 55 -7.75 6.17 -5.33
N LEU A 56 -6.86 6.57 -6.22
CA LEU A 56 -7.12 6.72 -7.64
C LEU A 56 -6.14 5.86 -8.43
N THR A 57 -6.66 5.16 -9.45
CA THR A 57 -5.83 4.57 -10.50
C THR A 57 -6.05 5.36 -11.77
N VAL A 58 -5.07 6.16 -12.16
CA VAL A 58 -5.20 7.09 -13.28
C VAL A 58 -4.41 6.56 -14.47
N PRO A 59 -5.07 6.28 -15.61
CA PRO A 59 -4.36 5.98 -16.86
C PRO A 59 -3.63 7.22 -17.34
N GLN A 60 -2.34 7.08 -17.66
CA GLN A 60 -1.50 8.17 -18.15
C GLN A 60 -0.63 7.64 -19.31
N GLU A 61 -0.49 8.44 -20.36
CA GLU A 61 0.50 8.19 -21.40
C GLU A 61 1.91 8.50 -20.86
N GLU A 62 2.81 7.55 -21.03
CA GLU A 62 4.22 7.68 -20.67
C GLU A 62 5.08 7.36 -21.88
N GLU A 63 6.16 8.12 -22.04
CA GLU A 63 7.20 7.81 -23.01
C GLU A 63 8.18 6.83 -22.38
N ARG A 64 8.46 5.74 -23.11
CA ARG A 64 9.43 4.74 -22.70
C ARG A 64 10.46 4.58 -23.80
N GLU A 65 11.74 4.68 -23.43
CA GLU A 65 12.83 4.27 -24.31
C GLU A 65 12.84 2.74 -24.42
N VAL A 66 12.78 2.26 -25.65
CA VAL A 66 12.86 0.84 -25.99
C VAL A 66 13.94 0.65 -27.05
N VAL A 67 14.49 -0.56 -27.09
CA VAL A 67 15.45 -0.93 -28.14
C VAL A 67 14.68 -1.09 -29.45
N GLU A 68 15.13 -0.39 -30.48
CA GLU A 68 14.57 -0.53 -31.82
C GLU A 68 14.93 -1.92 -32.35
N THR A 69 13.93 -2.65 -32.85
CA THR A 69 14.10 -4.02 -33.35
C THR A 69 13.71 -4.12 -34.82
N ASP A 70 14.30 -5.08 -35.53
CA ASP A 70 13.93 -5.41 -36.90
C ASP A 70 12.66 -6.30 -36.96
N ASP A 71 12.24 -6.68 -38.17
CA ASP A 71 11.07 -7.55 -38.39
C ASP A 71 11.20 -8.95 -37.77
N ASN A 72 12.41 -9.35 -37.35
CA ASN A 72 12.70 -10.62 -36.68
C ASN A 72 12.83 -10.46 -35.16
N GLY A 73 12.76 -9.24 -34.63
CA GLY A 73 12.93 -8.92 -33.21
C GLY A 73 14.40 -8.78 -32.77
N GLU A 74 15.35 -8.64 -33.70
CA GLU A 74 16.76 -8.40 -33.38
C GLU A 74 17.03 -6.90 -33.16
N ALA A 75 17.81 -6.58 -32.13
CA ALA A 75 18.16 -5.20 -31.78
C ALA A 75 18.99 -4.53 -32.87
N LEU A 76 18.50 -3.39 -33.38
CA LEU A 76 19.27 -2.53 -34.27
C LEU A 76 20.42 -1.88 -33.48
N LYS A 77 21.56 -1.69 -34.14
CA LYS A 77 22.78 -1.15 -33.54
C LYS A 77 23.14 0.20 -34.11
N ASN A 78 23.71 1.06 -33.26
CA ASN A 78 24.39 2.29 -33.68
C ASN A 78 25.78 1.98 -34.26
N GLU A 79 26.44 2.98 -34.84
CA GLU A 79 27.79 2.85 -35.42
C GLU A 79 28.86 2.43 -34.39
N ASP A 80 28.63 2.76 -33.12
CA ASP A 80 29.52 2.38 -31.99
C ASP A 80 29.23 0.97 -31.44
N GLY A 81 28.26 0.25 -32.01
CA GLY A 81 27.83 -1.08 -31.58
C GLY A 81 26.87 -1.11 -30.39
N SER A 82 26.44 0.04 -29.86
CA SER A 82 25.39 0.13 -28.84
C SER A 82 24.00 -0.15 -29.43
N ASP A 83 23.05 -0.54 -28.57
CA ASP A 83 21.65 -0.72 -28.97
C ASP A 83 21.04 0.63 -29.39
N LYS A 84 20.39 0.64 -30.56
CA LYS A 84 19.64 1.79 -31.02
C LYS A 84 18.36 1.91 -30.20
N LEU A 85 18.15 3.06 -29.58
CA LEU A 85 16.96 3.35 -28.79
C LEU A 85 15.97 4.18 -29.61
N THR A 86 14.69 3.89 -29.41
CA THR A 86 13.57 4.69 -29.89
C THR A 86 12.59 4.95 -28.75
N THR A 87 11.76 5.97 -28.88
CA THR A 87 10.75 6.32 -27.88
C THR A 87 9.39 5.81 -28.32
N GLU A 88 8.73 5.06 -27.45
CA GLU A 88 7.35 4.64 -27.64
C GLU A 88 6.44 5.25 -26.56
N THR A 89 5.23 5.62 -26.97
CA THR A 89 4.17 6.03 -26.04
C THR A 89 3.42 4.80 -25.55
N VAL A 90 3.41 4.59 -24.24
CA VAL A 90 2.71 3.50 -23.57
C VAL A 90 1.66 4.04 -22.60
N TRP A 91 0.63 3.25 -22.31
CA TRP A 91 -0.30 3.53 -21.23
C TRP A 91 0.19 2.93 -19.92
N ALA A 92 0.40 3.79 -18.92
CA ALA A 92 0.67 3.41 -17.54
C ALA A 92 -0.55 3.69 -16.65
N TYR A 93 -0.61 3.02 -15.49
CA TYR A 93 -1.69 3.19 -14.51
C TYR A 93 -1.09 3.53 -13.16
N LYS A 94 -1.10 4.82 -12.80
CA LYS A 94 -0.53 5.28 -11.53
C LYS A 94 -1.52 5.11 -10.40
N SER A 95 -1.06 4.53 -9.29
CA SER A 95 -1.79 4.48 -8.03
C SER A 95 -1.45 5.72 -7.21
N LEU A 96 -2.45 6.56 -6.97
CA LEU A 96 -2.32 7.83 -6.25
C LEU A 96 -3.25 7.84 -5.05
N GLU A 97 -2.88 8.59 -4.02
CA GLU A 97 -3.72 8.89 -2.86
C GLU A 97 -3.89 10.41 -2.75
N ILE A 98 -5.08 10.85 -2.32
CA ILE A 98 -5.37 12.26 -2.06
C ILE A 98 -6.37 12.37 -0.91
N ASP A 99 -6.12 13.29 0.01
CA ASP A 99 -6.96 13.56 1.16
C ASP A 99 -7.89 14.74 0.87
N LEU A 100 -9.20 14.49 0.80
CA LEU A 100 -10.20 15.50 0.42
C LEU A 100 -11.31 15.65 1.47
N GLY A 101 -11.63 16.89 1.83
CA GLY A 101 -12.86 17.25 2.54
C GLY A 101 -14.09 17.19 1.63
N ALA A 102 -15.30 17.33 2.21
CA ALA A 102 -16.57 17.18 1.49
C ALA A 102 -16.63 17.93 0.15
N ALA A 103 -16.27 19.22 0.16
CA ALA A 103 -16.44 20.07 -1.00
C ALA A 103 -15.56 19.63 -2.20
N ASN A 104 -14.28 19.32 -1.98
CA ASN A 104 -13.41 18.90 -3.08
C ASN A 104 -13.64 17.45 -3.49
N ARG A 105 -14.06 16.59 -2.55
CA ARG A 105 -14.55 15.24 -2.86
C ARG A 105 -15.77 15.30 -3.79
N GLU A 106 -16.74 16.16 -3.51
CA GLU A 106 -17.92 16.35 -4.37
C GLU A 106 -17.52 16.87 -5.76
N LYS A 107 -16.59 17.84 -5.83
CA LYS A 107 -16.07 18.33 -7.12
C LYS A 107 -15.43 17.20 -7.94
N LEU A 108 -14.62 16.36 -7.32
CA LEU A 108 -13.98 15.22 -8.00
C LEU A 108 -15.04 14.25 -8.55
N LEU A 109 -16.04 13.87 -7.73
CA LEU A 109 -17.09 12.95 -8.14
C LEU A 109 -17.92 13.51 -9.30
N LYS A 110 -18.30 14.80 -9.25
CA LYS A 110 -19.00 15.48 -10.35
C LYS A 110 -18.17 15.53 -11.63
N ALA A 111 -16.87 15.79 -11.53
CA ALA A 111 -15.99 15.81 -12.70
C ALA A 111 -15.88 14.44 -13.39
N LEU A 112 -16.01 13.35 -12.62
CA LEU A 112 -15.96 11.98 -13.13
C LEU A 112 -17.31 11.47 -13.67
N GLU A 113 -18.42 12.12 -13.31
CA GLU A 113 -19.78 11.69 -13.63
C GLU A 113 -20.05 11.43 -15.13
N PRO A 114 -19.59 12.26 -16.08
CA PRO A 114 -19.81 12.01 -17.51
C PRO A 114 -19.17 10.71 -18.01
N PHE A 115 -18.06 10.30 -17.39
CA PHE A 115 -17.34 9.07 -17.77
C PHE A 115 -17.91 7.85 -17.04
N VAL A 116 -18.14 7.97 -15.73
CA VAL A 116 -18.66 6.89 -14.89
C VAL A 116 -20.06 6.47 -15.35
N SER A 117 -20.92 7.41 -15.74
CA SER A 117 -22.28 7.12 -16.21
C SER A 117 -22.35 6.31 -17.52
N LYS A 118 -21.26 6.27 -18.29
CA LYS A 118 -21.13 5.48 -19.52
C LYS A 118 -20.23 4.25 -19.36
N ALA A 119 -19.53 4.15 -18.23
CA ALA A 119 -18.65 3.04 -17.94
C ALA A 119 -19.48 1.77 -17.64
N ARG A 120 -18.86 0.62 -17.90
CA ARG A 120 -19.35 -0.69 -17.45
C ARG A 120 -18.48 -1.17 -16.31
N GLU A 121 -19.05 -2.00 -15.44
CA GLU A 121 -18.27 -2.67 -14.41
C GLU A 121 -17.24 -3.60 -15.07
N GLY A 122 -15.96 -3.33 -14.83
CA GLY A 122 -14.87 -4.21 -15.27
C GLY A 122 -14.77 -5.44 -14.38
N LYS A 123 -14.06 -6.49 -14.83
CA LYS A 123 -13.64 -7.55 -13.90
C LYS A 123 -12.80 -6.87 -12.81
N ALA A 124 -13.19 -7.05 -11.54
CA ALA A 124 -12.45 -6.50 -10.43
C ALA A 124 -11.01 -7.01 -10.49
N GLN A 125 -10.08 -6.14 -10.91
CA GLN A 125 -8.68 -6.35 -10.64
C GLN A 125 -8.61 -6.41 -9.12
N SER A 126 -8.19 -7.55 -8.57
CA SER A 126 -8.16 -7.77 -7.12
C SER A 126 -7.07 -6.88 -6.51
N TYR A 127 -7.30 -5.58 -6.45
CA TYR A 127 -6.58 -4.72 -5.54
C TYR A 127 -7.03 -5.14 -4.15
N ALA A 128 -6.08 -5.63 -3.37
CA ALA A 128 -6.31 -5.91 -1.97
C ALA A 128 -6.97 -4.68 -1.35
N SER A 129 -8.26 -4.80 -1.04
CA SER A 129 -8.98 -3.91 -0.15
C SER A 129 -8.26 -3.97 1.20
N GLN A 130 -7.31 -3.07 1.39
CA GLN A 130 -6.78 -2.66 2.68
C GLN A 130 -7.24 -1.22 2.85
N GLY A 131 -8.51 -1.03 3.22
CA GLY A 131 -9.04 0.29 3.49
C GLY A 131 -10.54 0.47 3.32
N SER A 132 -11.36 -0.48 3.75
CA SER A 132 -12.70 -0.16 4.23
C SER A 132 -12.95 -1.03 5.47
N PHE A 133 -13.55 -0.44 6.49
CA PHE A 133 -13.72 -0.95 7.85
C PHE A 133 -14.49 -2.27 7.88
N SER A 134 -13.77 -3.39 7.78
CA SER A 134 -14.02 -4.68 8.40
C SER A 134 -12.75 -5.48 8.19
N ALA A 135 -12.05 -5.81 9.28
CA ALA A 135 -10.78 -6.52 9.25
C ALA A 135 -10.85 -7.72 8.27
N PRO A 136 -10.18 -7.67 7.10
CA PRO A 136 -10.03 -8.86 6.30
C PRO A 136 -8.95 -9.67 7.01
N ALA A 137 -9.35 -10.82 7.57
CA ALA A 137 -8.42 -11.81 8.10
C ALA A 137 -7.29 -11.99 7.08
N ALA A 138 -6.07 -11.57 7.46
CA ALA A 138 -4.91 -11.61 6.59
C ALA A 138 -4.83 -13.00 5.96
N LYS A 139 -4.77 -13.04 4.62
CA LYS A 139 -4.20 -14.19 3.93
C LYS A 139 -2.73 -14.23 4.32
N SER A 140 -2.45 -14.86 5.45
CA SER A 140 -1.13 -15.28 5.88
C SER A 140 -0.50 -16.03 4.70
N SER A 141 0.43 -15.36 4.01
CA SER A 141 1.52 -16.07 3.36
C SER A 141 2.26 -16.74 4.51
N SER A 142 2.05 -18.05 4.65
CA SER A 142 2.70 -18.82 5.68
C SER A 142 4.22 -18.70 5.49
N PRO A 143 4.99 -18.36 6.54
CA PRO A 143 6.45 -18.26 6.45
C PRO A 143 7.13 -19.63 6.23
N HIS A 144 6.35 -20.71 6.21
CA HIS A 144 6.85 -22.06 6.01
C HIS A 144 6.80 -22.50 4.54
N ASP A 145 7.77 -23.33 4.16
CA ASP A 145 7.70 -24.10 2.92
C ASP A 145 6.67 -25.24 3.07
N LEU A 146 5.40 -24.93 2.78
CA LEU A 146 4.30 -25.89 2.88
C LEU A 146 4.44 -27.07 1.91
N ASN A 147 5.20 -26.95 0.83
CA ASN A 147 5.41 -28.06 -0.10
C ASN A 147 6.39 -29.08 0.51
N ALA A 148 7.49 -28.60 1.08
CA ALA A 148 8.44 -29.44 1.80
C ALA A 148 7.79 -30.14 3.01
N ILE A 149 6.97 -29.40 3.79
CA ILE A 149 6.28 -29.95 4.95
C ILE A 149 5.27 -31.04 4.54
N ARG A 150 4.51 -30.85 3.45
CA ARG A 150 3.59 -31.89 2.95
C ARG A 150 4.34 -33.14 2.47
N ALA A 151 5.44 -32.98 1.76
CA ALA A 151 6.25 -34.09 1.28
C ALA A 151 6.79 -34.94 2.46
N TRP A 152 7.34 -34.27 3.47
CA TRP A 152 7.77 -34.92 4.70
C TRP A 152 6.60 -35.57 5.45
N ALA A 153 5.49 -34.84 5.64
CA ALA A 153 4.33 -35.32 6.38
C ALA A 153 3.75 -36.60 5.77
N LYS A 154 3.60 -36.65 4.44
CA LYS A 154 3.15 -37.86 3.73
C LYS A 154 4.13 -39.03 3.93
N GLY A 155 5.44 -38.78 3.89
CA GLY A 155 6.47 -39.81 4.15
C GLY A 155 6.51 -40.27 5.61
N ALA A 156 6.18 -39.40 6.56
CA ALA A 156 6.09 -39.68 7.99
C ALA A 156 4.74 -40.29 8.42
N GLY A 157 3.82 -40.52 7.47
CA GLY A 157 2.50 -41.12 7.74
C GLY A 157 1.46 -40.16 8.32
N HIS A 158 1.68 -38.84 8.23
CA HIS A 158 0.71 -37.82 8.62
C HIS A 158 -0.29 -37.52 7.50
N ASP A 159 -1.57 -37.40 7.86
CA ASP A 159 -2.63 -37.02 6.92
C ASP A 159 -2.62 -35.50 6.66
N VAL A 160 -2.33 -35.11 5.41
CA VAL A 160 -2.25 -33.72 4.98
C VAL A 160 -2.93 -33.52 3.63
N LYS A 161 -3.71 -32.43 3.50
CA LYS A 161 -4.34 -32.04 2.24
C LYS A 161 -3.31 -31.55 1.22
N ASP A 162 -3.56 -31.80 -0.06
CA ASP A 162 -2.67 -31.40 -1.15
C ASP A 162 -2.50 -29.88 -1.29
N LYS A 163 -3.50 -29.10 -0.88
CA LYS A 163 -3.49 -27.63 -0.92
C LYS A 163 -4.09 -27.05 0.37
N GLY A 164 -3.68 -25.83 0.70
CA GLY A 164 -4.19 -25.08 1.86
C GLY A 164 -3.29 -25.17 3.10
N ARG A 165 -3.80 -24.70 4.24
CA ARG A 165 -3.05 -24.66 5.50
C ARG A 165 -2.71 -26.07 5.99
N ILE A 166 -1.55 -26.21 6.60
CA ILE A 166 -1.12 -27.42 7.32
C ILE A 166 -1.36 -27.17 8.81
N ALA A 167 -1.77 -28.20 9.55
CA ALA A 167 -1.98 -28.08 11.00
C ALA A 167 -0.66 -27.75 11.73
N GLY A 168 -0.71 -26.86 12.73
CA GLY A 168 0.47 -26.36 13.43
C GLY A 168 1.33 -27.46 14.06
N ASN A 169 0.70 -28.50 14.61
CA ASN A 169 1.39 -29.66 15.17
C ASN A 169 2.26 -30.41 14.14
N ILE A 170 1.87 -30.43 12.85
CA ILE A 170 2.65 -31.06 11.77
C ILE A 170 3.84 -30.17 11.40
N ILE A 171 3.66 -28.85 11.41
CA ILE A 171 4.71 -27.87 11.16
C ILE A 171 5.78 -27.97 12.27
N GLU A 172 5.36 -28.00 13.53
CA GLU A 172 6.26 -28.20 14.68
C GLU A 172 7.04 -29.52 14.59
N ALA A 173 6.35 -30.62 14.28
CA ALA A 173 6.98 -31.93 14.14
C ALA A 173 8.02 -31.96 12.99
N TYR A 174 7.74 -31.26 11.88
CA TYR A 174 8.68 -31.10 10.79
C TYR A 174 9.97 -30.38 11.24
N TYR A 175 9.85 -29.21 11.89
CA TYR A 175 11.02 -28.46 12.36
C TYR A 175 11.80 -29.23 13.42
N LYS A 176 11.11 -29.93 14.33
CA LYS A 176 11.74 -30.81 15.33
C LYS A 176 12.52 -31.96 14.69
N SER A 177 11.97 -32.57 13.63
CA SER A 177 12.61 -33.68 12.92
C SER A 177 13.80 -33.25 12.05
N THR A 178 13.75 -32.05 11.48
CA THR A 178 14.78 -31.52 10.58
C THR A 178 15.85 -30.72 11.29
N GLY A 179 15.65 -30.38 12.57
CA GLY A 179 16.56 -29.55 13.37
C GLY A 179 16.61 -28.09 12.90
N LYS A 180 15.74 -27.68 11.98
CA LYS A 180 15.64 -26.30 11.51
C LYS A 180 14.85 -25.46 12.53
N PRO A 181 15.19 -24.17 12.72
CA PRO A 181 14.40 -23.28 13.56
C PRO A 181 13.01 -23.07 12.94
N ASN A 182 11.98 -23.16 13.77
CA ASN A 182 10.61 -22.83 13.35
C ASN A 182 10.48 -21.29 13.37
N PRO A 183 10.14 -20.62 12.25
CA PRO A 183 10.02 -19.16 12.22
C PRO A 183 8.95 -18.57 13.15
N ASP A 184 8.06 -19.40 13.70
CA ASP A 184 7.06 -19.00 14.68
C ASP A 184 7.56 -19.04 16.14
N HIS A 185 8.77 -19.56 16.41
CA HIS A 185 9.32 -19.78 17.76
C HIS A 185 10.79 -19.40 17.91
#